data_AF-A0A6V7VMY8-F1
#
_entry.id   AF-A0A6V7VMY8-F1
#
_cell.length_a   1.000
_cell.length_b   1.000
_cell.length_c   1.000
_cell.angle_alpha   90.00
_cell.angle_beta   90.00
_cell.angle_gamma   90.00
#
_symmetry.space_group_name_H-M   'P 1'
#
loop_
_entity.id
_entity.type
_entity.pdbx_description
1 polymer ?
#
loop_
_entity_poly.entity_id
_entity_poly.type
_entity_poly.pdbx_seq_one_letter_code
_entity_poly.pdbx_strand_id
1 'polypeptide(L)'
;MAILPGEYIYLTNEKRVEQYRIGQCSAYGKNCRNCVLDPFCSWSIPRGECFYLESTHSSSPGWLTDETSIFSCSELIKPTELNVFPGDSLHLKCFGDENKIKWIFNGERVFESDKYILTKNGGLVLLNITESFSGIWTCLEDENKLVEYLIKVDGENCAKPKSLEQFHAVQREWCRKMDNYRNNLSKWQNLYEQTNEENIKNCPIKEDKLTHLNNNGNSNIL
;
A
#
# COMPACT_ATOMS: atom_id res chain seq x y z
N MET A 1 -23.84 -22.62 -17.69
CA MET A 1 -23.80 -21.67 -16.54
C MET A 1 -25.13 -21.80 -15.83
N ALA A 2 -25.11 -22.02 -14.51
CA ALA A 2 -26.30 -22.05 -13.68
C ALA A 2 -26.10 -21.13 -12.47
N ILE A 3 -27.14 -20.39 -12.09
CA ILE A 3 -27.12 -19.45 -10.98
C ILE A 3 -28.02 -20.01 -9.88
N LEU A 4 -27.49 -20.16 -8.66
CA LEU A 4 -28.30 -20.27 -7.46
C LEU A 4 -28.56 -18.84 -6.96
N PRO A 5 -29.80 -18.33 -7.03
CA PRO A 5 -30.07 -16.93 -6.74
C PRO A 5 -29.58 -16.54 -5.33
N GLY A 6 -28.76 -15.49 -5.26
CA GLY A 6 -28.36 -14.86 -4.01
C GLY A 6 -27.09 -15.39 -3.34
N GLU A 7 -26.53 -16.53 -3.77
CA GLU A 7 -25.33 -17.06 -3.10
C GLU A 7 -24.20 -17.53 -4.02
N TYR A 8 -24.47 -18.37 -5.02
CA TYR A 8 -23.42 -19.01 -5.81
C TYR A 8 -23.70 -19.01 -7.31
N ILE A 9 -22.64 -18.84 -8.10
CA ILE A 9 -22.62 -19.10 -9.53
C ILE A 9 -21.77 -20.34 -9.81
N TYR A 10 -22.31 -21.23 -10.64
CA TYR A 10 -21.63 -22.44 -11.06
C TYR A 10 -21.21 -22.30 -12.52
N LEU A 11 -19.90 -22.33 -12.72
CA LEU A 11 -19.27 -22.31 -14.01
C LEU A 11 -18.82 -23.73 -14.35
N THR A 12 -19.00 -24.13 -15.60
CA THR A 12 -18.63 -25.46 -16.06
C THR A 12 -17.91 -25.33 -17.39
N ASN A 13 -16.85 -26.12 -17.54
CA ASN A 13 -16.16 -26.35 -18.80
C ASN A 13 -15.96 -27.87 -19.00
N GLU A 14 -15.30 -28.26 -20.09
CA GLU A 14 -15.09 -29.68 -20.41
C GLU A 14 -14.24 -30.46 -19.39
N LYS A 15 -13.52 -29.77 -18.49
CA LYS A 15 -12.56 -30.36 -17.54
C LYS A 15 -13.00 -30.29 -16.08
N ARG A 16 -13.81 -29.31 -15.69
CA ARG A 16 -14.18 -29.05 -14.30
C ARG A 16 -15.47 -28.25 -14.16
N VAL A 17 -16.06 -28.38 -12.97
CA VAL A 17 -17.11 -27.50 -12.46
C VAL A 17 -16.50 -26.66 -11.33
N GLU A 18 -16.67 -25.35 -11.41
CA GLU A 18 -16.22 -24.39 -10.40
C GLU A 18 -17.41 -23.65 -9.80
N GLN A 19 -17.36 -23.46 -8.48
CA GLN A 19 -18.36 -22.73 -7.72
C GLN A 19 -17.73 -21.44 -7.20
N TYR A 20 -18.37 -20.31 -7.51
CA TYR A 20 -17.99 -18.99 -7.01
C TYR A 20 -19.12 -18.41 -6.19
N ARG A 21 -18.79 -17.78 -5.06
CA ARG A 21 -19.76 -16.99 -4.30
C ARG A 21 -20.04 -15.67 -5.04
N ILE A 22 -21.29 -15.23 -5.06
CA ILE A 22 -21.69 -14.02 -5.79
C ILE A 22 -21.07 -12.77 -5.17
N GLY A 23 -21.22 -12.60 -3.85
CA GLY A 23 -20.49 -11.56 -3.12
C GLY A 23 -19.01 -11.91 -3.02
N GLN A 24 -18.13 -10.96 -3.29
CA GLN A 24 -16.67 -11.11 -3.12
C GLN A 24 -16.16 -10.13 -2.06
N CYS A 25 -16.89 -10.05 -0.93
CA CYS A 25 -16.70 -9.00 0.08
C CYS A 25 -15.27 -8.93 0.64
N SER A 26 -14.63 -10.08 0.85
CA SER A 26 -13.24 -10.15 1.34
C SER A 26 -12.23 -9.53 0.37
N ALA A 27 -12.53 -9.47 -0.93
CA ALA A 27 -11.65 -8.86 -1.93
C ALA A 27 -11.56 -7.33 -1.77
N TYR A 28 -12.57 -6.69 -1.17
CA TYR A 28 -12.55 -5.24 -0.91
C TYR A 28 -11.63 -4.88 0.26
N GLY A 29 -11.29 -5.83 1.14
CA GLY A 29 -10.38 -5.62 2.26
C GLY A 29 -10.79 -4.44 3.13
N LYS A 30 -9.95 -3.40 3.15
CA LYS A 30 -10.18 -2.16 3.93
C LYS A 30 -10.89 -1.05 3.15
N ASN A 31 -11.38 -1.33 1.95
CA ASN A 31 -12.07 -0.35 1.12
C ASN A 31 -13.57 -0.30 1.46
N CYS A 32 -13.93 0.57 2.41
CA CYS A 32 -15.31 0.78 2.86
C CYS A 32 -16.26 1.12 1.71
N ARG A 33 -15.86 2.04 0.82
CA ARG A 33 -16.70 2.52 -0.27
C ARG A 33 -17.08 1.39 -1.23
N ASN A 34 -16.12 0.60 -1.68
CA ASN A 34 -16.42 -0.50 -2.60
C ASN A 34 -17.23 -1.61 -1.92
N CYS A 35 -17.07 -1.79 -0.61
CA CYS A 35 -17.87 -2.72 0.17
C CYS A 35 -19.35 -2.33 0.20
N VAL A 36 -19.69 -1.07 0.48
CA VAL A 36 -21.09 -0.61 0.60
C VAL A 36 -21.80 -0.46 -0.76
N LEU A 37 -21.04 -0.43 -1.86
CA LEU A 37 -21.55 -0.44 -3.23
C LEU A 37 -21.91 -1.85 -3.73
N ASP A 38 -21.35 -2.90 -3.13
CA ASP A 38 -21.72 -4.28 -3.47
C ASP A 38 -23.00 -4.67 -2.69
N PRO A 39 -24.12 -4.97 -3.36
CA PRO A 39 -25.39 -5.29 -2.71
C PRO A 39 -25.37 -6.59 -1.89
N PHE A 40 -24.33 -7.41 -2.00
CA PHE A 40 -24.12 -8.63 -1.20
C PHE A 40 -23.21 -8.41 0.00
N CYS A 41 -22.72 -7.19 0.21
CA CYS A 41 -21.73 -6.88 1.23
C CYS A 41 -22.21 -5.80 2.21
N SER A 42 -21.51 -5.73 3.34
CA SER A 42 -21.74 -4.76 4.39
C SER A 42 -20.44 -4.48 5.12
N TRP A 43 -20.23 -3.23 5.50
CA TRP A 43 -19.01 -2.79 6.15
C TRP A 43 -19.19 -2.72 7.66
N SER A 44 -18.24 -3.29 8.40
CA SER A 44 -18.20 -3.20 9.86
C SER A 44 -17.29 -2.06 10.27
N ILE A 45 -17.85 -0.97 10.81
CA ILE A 45 -17.09 0.15 11.37
C ILE A 45 -16.12 -0.30 12.47
N PRO A 46 -16.52 -1.09 13.50
CA PRO A 46 -15.61 -1.44 14.59
C PRO A 46 -14.46 -2.34 14.14
N ARG A 47 -14.65 -3.16 13.10
CA ARG A 47 -13.61 -4.05 12.57
C ARG A 47 -12.78 -3.38 11.47
N GLY A 48 -13.34 -2.38 10.79
CA GLY A 48 -12.70 -1.72 9.65
C GLY A 48 -12.52 -2.67 8.45
N GLU A 49 -13.50 -3.56 8.24
CA GLU A 49 -13.44 -4.62 7.24
C GLU A 49 -14.81 -4.90 6.62
N CYS A 50 -14.79 -5.47 5.42
CA CYS A 50 -15.97 -5.84 4.65
C CYS A 50 -16.43 -7.29 4.92
N PHE A 51 -17.72 -7.46 5.18
CA PHE A 51 -18.36 -8.75 5.40
C PHE A 51 -19.52 -8.95 4.43
N TYR A 52 -19.99 -10.19 4.34
CA TYR A 52 -21.22 -10.51 3.63
C TYR A 52 -22.41 -9.86 4.31
N LEU A 53 -23.39 -9.42 3.51
CA LEU A 53 -24.60 -8.82 4.01
C LEU A 53 -25.44 -9.89 4.73
N GLU A 54 -25.76 -9.63 5.99
CA GLU A 54 -26.72 -10.40 6.77
C GLU A 54 -27.90 -9.51 7.16
N SER A 55 -29.09 -10.10 7.33
CA SER A 55 -30.32 -9.37 7.69
C SER A 55 -30.20 -8.62 9.02
N THR A 56 -29.30 -9.04 9.89
CA THR A 56 -29.03 -8.41 11.19
C THR A 56 -28.19 -7.14 11.07
N HIS A 57 -27.40 -6.99 10.00
CA HIS A 57 -26.49 -5.87 9.83
C HIS A 57 -27.25 -4.55 9.60
N SER A 58 -28.35 -4.57 8.84
CA SER A 58 -29.15 -3.36 8.57
C SER A 58 -29.79 -2.75 9.83
N SER A 59 -30.03 -3.56 10.87
CA SER A 59 -30.60 -3.10 12.14
C SER A 59 -29.55 -2.89 13.24
N SER A 60 -28.30 -3.26 13.00
CA SER A 60 -27.25 -3.23 14.01
C SER A 60 -26.42 -1.94 13.90
N PRO A 61 -26.21 -1.20 15.01
CA PRO A 61 -25.38 -0.01 14.99
C PRO A 61 -23.92 -0.37 14.64
N GLY A 62 -23.26 0.47 13.85
CA GLY A 62 -21.87 0.26 13.43
C GLY A 62 -21.70 -0.54 12.14
N TRP A 63 -22.79 -0.83 11.43
CA TRP A 63 -22.78 -1.44 10.11
C TRP A 63 -23.24 -0.46 9.05
N LEU A 64 -22.55 -0.47 7.90
CA LEU A 64 -22.94 0.27 6.71
C LEU A 64 -23.30 -0.73 5.62
N THR A 65 -24.46 -0.59 5.00
CA THR A 65 -25.05 -1.64 4.16
C THR A 65 -25.48 -1.18 2.77
N ASP A 66 -25.41 0.12 2.49
CA ASP A 66 -26.01 0.71 1.30
C ASP A 66 -25.24 1.93 0.78
N GLU A 67 -25.61 2.38 -0.41
CA GLU A 67 -25.00 3.53 -1.10
C GLU A 67 -25.16 4.84 -0.31
N THR A 68 -26.23 4.98 0.49
CA THR A 68 -26.43 6.18 1.32
C THR A 68 -25.35 6.33 2.40
N SER A 69 -24.69 5.22 2.76
CA SER A 69 -23.61 5.17 3.74
C SER A 69 -22.22 5.55 3.19
N ILE A 70 -22.10 5.89 1.90
CA ILE A 70 -20.81 6.30 1.29
C ILE A 70 -20.19 7.49 2.01
N PHE A 71 -21.02 8.45 2.45
CA PHE A 71 -20.54 9.61 3.19
C PHE A 71 -19.88 9.19 4.52
N SER A 72 -20.50 8.26 5.25
CA SER A 72 -19.93 7.71 6.48
C SER A 72 -18.60 7.00 6.23
N CYS A 73 -18.41 6.33 5.09
CA CYS A 73 -17.11 5.77 4.72
C CYS A 73 -16.01 6.85 4.59
N SER A 74 -16.37 8.04 4.09
CA SER A 74 -15.41 9.15 3.91
C SER A 74 -14.86 9.67 5.23
N GLU A 75 -15.68 9.67 6.28
CA GLU A 75 -15.28 10.11 7.64
C GLU A 75 -14.36 9.11 8.35
N LEU A 76 -14.42 7.83 7.97
CA LEU A 76 -13.62 6.76 8.58
C LEU A 76 -12.18 6.70 8.06
N ILE A 77 -11.88 7.39 6.97
CA ILE A 77 -10.56 7.36 6.34
C ILE A 77 -9.55 8.08 7.23
N LYS A 78 -8.53 7.32 7.63
CA LYS A 78 -7.38 7.82 8.37
C LYS A 78 -6.22 8.12 7.42
N PRO A 79 -5.45 9.19 7.64
CA PRO A 79 -4.26 9.47 6.87
C PRO A 79 -3.25 8.32 6.96
N THR A 80 -2.75 7.87 5.82
CA THR A 80 -1.59 6.99 5.76
C THR A 80 -0.33 7.82 5.85
N GLU A 81 0.47 7.63 6.90
CA GLU A 81 1.72 8.37 7.07
C GLU A 81 2.83 7.86 6.14
N LEU A 82 3.50 8.77 5.44
CA LEU A 82 4.63 8.47 4.56
C LEU A 82 5.80 9.38 4.91
N ASN A 83 6.95 8.79 5.23
CA ASN A 83 8.19 9.51 5.46
C ASN A 83 9.04 9.44 4.19
N VAL A 84 9.41 10.60 3.65
CA VAL A 84 10.15 10.72 2.37
C VAL A 84 11.29 11.74 2.51
N PHE A 85 12.26 11.69 1.61
CA PHE A 85 13.39 12.60 1.62
C PHE A 85 13.32 13.60 0.45
N PRO A 86 13.96 14.77 0.57
CA PRO A 86 14.08 15.70 -0.54
C PRO A 86 14.74 15.04 -1.77
N GLY A 87 14.16 15.26 -2.95
CA GLY A 87 14.59 14.66 -4.22
C GLY A 87 13.88 13.36 -4.59
N ASP A 88 13.18 12.72 -3.65
CA ASP A 88 12.43 11.50 -3.92
C ASP A 88 11.28 11.72 -4.91
N SER A 89 10.78 10.63 -5.48
CA SER A 89 9.54 10.60 -6.25
C SER A 89 8.57 9.60 -5.65
N LEU A 90 7.30 9.98 -5.52
CA LEU A 90 6.29 9.21 -4.80
C LEU A 90 5.05 9.02 -5.67
N HIS A 91 4.53 7.79 -5.73
CA HIS A 91 3.24 7.50 -6.37
C HIS A 91 2.17 7.27 -5.31
N LEU A 92 1.28 8.25 -5.17
CA LEU A 92 0.08 8.17 -4.34
C LEU A 92 -1.02 7.45 -5.10
N LYS A 93 -1.39 6.26 -4.64
CA LYS A 93 -2.46 5.47 -5.26
C LYS A 93 -3.82 5.99 -4.81
N CYS A 94 -4.75 6.11 -5.75
CA CYS A 94 -6.16 6.29 -5.48
C CYS A 94 -6.95 5.33 -6.38
N PHE A 95 -8.12 4.87 -5.92
CA PHE A 95 -8.95 3.90 -6.63
C PHE A 95 -10.38 4.46 -6.77
N GLY A 96 -10.69 4.96 -7.96
CA GLY A 96 -11.99 5.54 -8.33
C GLY A 96 -12.04 5.76 -9.85
N ASP A 97 -13.09 6.40 -10.33
CA ASP A 97 -13.25 6.77 -11.74
C ASP A 97 -12.28 7.90 -12.11
N GLU A 98 -11.40 7.67 -13.09
CA GLU A 98 -10.38 8.61 -13.53
C GLU A 98 -10.93 9.99 -13.90
N ASN A 99 -12.16 10.04 -14.42
CA ASN A 99 -12.79 11.29 -14.87
C ASN A 99 -13.37 12.14 -13.72
N LYS A 100 -13.53 11.52 -12.55
CA LYS A 100 -14.19 12.12 -11.38
C LYS A 100 -13.21 12.40 -10.23
N ILE A 101 -12.01 11.83 -10.32
CA ILE A 101 -10.98 11.99 -9.29
C ILE A 101 -10.41 13.42 -9.30
N LYS A 102 -10.26 13.98 -8.10
CA LYS A 102 -9.57 15.24 -7.84
C LYS A 102 -8.61 15.05 -6.68
N TRP A 103 -7.40 15.61 -6.81
CA TRP A 103 -6.43 15.65 -5.73
C TRP A 103 -6.44 17.02 -5.04
N ILE A 104 -6.41 17.00 -3.72
CA ILE A 104 -6.35 18.17 -2.84
C ILE A 104 -5.08 18.09 -2.00
N PHE A 105 -4.30 19.17 -1.96
CA PHE A 105 -3.14 19.33 -1.09
C PHE A 105 -3.38 20.48 -0.13
N ASN A 106 -3.41 20.21 1.18
CA ASN A 106 -3.66 21.20 2.24
C ASN A 106 -4.90 22.09 1.98
N GLY A 107 -5.94 21.52 1.37
CA GLY A 107 -7.20 22.22 1.06
C GLY A 107 -7.28 22.83 -0.34
N GLU A 108 -6.17 22.87 -1.10
CA GLU A 108 -6.15 23.42 -2.46
C GLU A 108 -6.13 22.34 -3.54
N ARG A 109 -6.81 22.59 -4.65
CA ARG A 109 -6.86 21.64 -5.76
C ARG A 109 -5.50 21.55 -6.47
N VAL A 110 -5.03 20.32 -6.65
CA VAL A 110 -3.81 20.00 -7.39
C VAL A 110 -4.15 19.84 -8.86
N PHE A 111 -3.36 20.47 -9.72
CA PHE A 111 -3.42 20.33 -11.17
C PHE A 111 -2.13 19.72 -11.68
N GLU A 112 -2.22 19.04 -12.84
CA GLU A 112 -1.07 18.46 -13.50
C GLU A 112 -0.02 19.53 -13.83
N SER A 113 1.25 19.20 -13.59
CA SER A 113 2.40 20.07 -13.81
C SER A 113 3.68 19.24 -13.90
N ASP A 114 4.82 19.89 -14.14
CA ASP A 114 6.13 19.23 -14.15
C ASP A 114 6.47 18.52 -12.81
N LYS A 115 5.81 18.91 -11.71
CA LYS A 115 5.98 18.32 -10.38
C LYS A 115 4.94 17.25 -10.04
N TYR A 116 3.81 17.25 -10.74
CA TYR A 116 2.61 16.50 -10.41
C TYR A 116 2.07 15.82 -11.66
N ILE A 117 2.23 14.50 -11.76
CA ILE A 117 1.70 13.72 -12.89
C ILE A 117 0.46 12.97 -12.44
N LEU A 118 -0.66 13.22 -13.12
CA LEU A 118 -1.89 12.45 -12.90
C LEU A 118 -1.80 11.14 -13.70
N THR A 119 -2.08 10.03 -13.03
CA THR A 119 -2.04 8.70 -13.65
C THR A 119 -3.42 8.31 -14.16
N LYS A 120 -3.46 7.44 -15.18
CA LYS A 120 -4.74 6.92 -15.75
C LYS A 120 -5.57 6.11 -14.75
N ASN A 121 -4.94 5.57 -13.72
CA ASN A 121 -5.65 4.88 -12.63
C ASN A 121 -6.09 5.84 -11.51
N GLY A 122 -6.07 7.17 -11.74
CA GLY A 122 -6.50 8.17 -10.76
C GLY A 122 -5.49 8.48 -9.65
N GLY A 123 -4.34 7.81 -9.62
CA GLY A 123 -3.22 8.13 -8.74
C GLY A 123 -2.49 9.41 -9.13
N LEU A 124 -1.66 9.90 -8.22
CA LEU A 124 -0.84 11.10 -8.39
C LEU A 124 0.63 10.76 -8.16
N VAL A 125 1.50 11.13 -9.09
CA VAL A 125 2.95 11.01 -8.94
C VAL A 125 3.54 12.38 -8.61
N LEU A 126 4.22 12.46 -7.48
CA LEU A 126 4.98 13.62 -7.02
C LEU A 126 6.44 13.42 -7.45
N LEU A 127 6.98 14.37 -8.20
CA LEU A 127 8.36 14.34 -8.67
C LEU A 127 9.23 15.35 -7.91
N ASN A 128 10.48 14.97 -7.64
CA ASN A 128 11.50 15.83 -7.01
C ASN A 128 10.96 16.53 -5.75
N ILE A 129 10.56 15.72 -4.78
CA ILE A 129 9.91 16.16 -3.55
C ILE A 129 10.79 17.18 -2.80
N THR A 130 10.19 18.26 -2.32
CA THR A 130 10.83 19.26 -1.46
C THR A 130 10.11 19.35 -0.13
N GLU A 131 10.70 20.01 0.87
CA GLU A 131 10.07 20.16 2.20
C GLU A 131 8.64 20.73 2.15
N SER A 132 8.35 21.57 1.15
CA SER A 132 7.03 22.16 0.88
C SER A 132 5.94 21.16 0.48
N PHE A 133 6.28 19.91 0.17
CA PHE A 133 5.31 18.85 -0.14
C PHE A 133 4.79 18.17 1.14
N SER A 134 5.37 18.50 2.30
CA SER A 134 4.88 18.03 3.59
C SER A 134 3.47 18.53 3.85
N GLY A 135 2.59 17.63 4.27
CA GLY A 135 1.19 17.96 4.53
C GLY A 135 0.23 16.84 4.16
N ILE A 136 -1.03 17.20 4.07
CA ILE A 136 -2.13 16.27 3.83
C ILE A 136 -2.50 16.29 2.35
N TRP A 137 -2.43 15.11 1.74
CA TRP A 137 -2.81 14.87 0.35
C TRP A 137 -4.05 13.98 0.33
N THR A 138 -5.13 14.49 -0.24
CA THR A 138 -6.44 13.85 -0.21
C THR A 138 -6.90 13.60 -1.64
N CYS A 139 -7.33 12.37 -1.91
CA CYS A 139 -8.02 12.02 -3.15
C CYS A 139 -9.53 12.08 -2.91
N LEU A 140 -10.24 12.81 -3.77
CA LEU A 140 -11.69 12.95 -3.75
C LEU A 140 -12.30 12.42 -5.04
N GLU A 141 -13.52 11.89 -4.96
CA GLU A 141 -14.37 11.57 -6.11
C GLU A 141 -15.78 12.09 -5.84
N ASP A 142 -16.27 12.99 -6.70
CA ASP A 142 -17.57 13.66 -6.51
C ASP A 142 -17.76 14.22 -5.07
N GLU A 143 -16.69 14.81 -4.52
CA GLU A 143 -16.59 15.37 -3.14
C GLU A 143 -16.46 14.35 -2.00
N ASN A 144 -16.54 13.04 -2.28
CA ASN A 144 -16.30 12.00 -1.28
C ASN A 144 -14.80 11.71 -1.14
N LYS A 145 -14.32 11.64 0.10
CA LYS A 145 -12.93 11.29 0.39
C LYS A 145 -12.71 9.80 0.10
N LEU A 146 -11.72 9.49 -0.74
CA LEU A 146 -11.36 8.11 -1.08
C LEU A 146 -10.14 7.63 -0.29
N VAL A 147 -9.09 8.46 -0.25
CA VAL A 147 -7.86 8.18 0.48
C VAL A 147 -7.23 9.47 0.98
N GLU A 148 -6.43 9.36 2.04
CA GLU A 148 -5.69 10.47 2.62
C GLU A 148 -4.28 10.02 2.98
N TYR A 149 -3.28 10.85 2.65
CA TYR A 149 -1.88 10.62 2.95
C TYR A 149 -1.34 11.80 3.75
N LEU A 150 -0.61 11.51 4.83
CA LEU A 150 0.17 12.50 5.56
C LEU A 150 1.64 12.32 5.18
N ILE A 151 2.15 13.21 4.33
CA ILE A 151 3.54 13.19 3.89
C ILE A 151 4.39 14.01 4.86
N LYS A 152 5.46 13.40 5.37
CA LYS A 152 6.48 14.04 6.21
C LYS A 152 7.80 14.00 5.44
N VAL A 153 8.26 15.15 4.97
CA VAL A 153 9.54 15.26 4.26
C VAL A 153 10.64 15.53 5.27
N ASP A 154 11.59 14.61 5.38
CA ASP A 154 12.73 14.73 6.28
C ASP A 154 13.89 15.45 5.59
N GLY A 155 13.86 16.78 5.68
CA GLY A 155 14.93 17.64 5.17
C GLY A 155 16.19 17.63 6.02
N GLU A 156 16.09 17.37 7.32
CA GLU A 156 17.22 17.49 8.25
C GLU A 156 18.21 16.32 8.12
N ASN A 157 17.71 15.10 7.98
CA ASN A 157 18.57 13.92 7.81
C ASN A 157 19.19 13.81 6.41
N CYS A 158 18.65 14.57 5.44
CA CYS A 158 19.21 14.69 4.09
C CYS A 158 19.95 16.03 3.87
N ALA A 159 20.00 16.90 4.89
CA ALA A 159 20.61 18.22 4.75
C ALA A 159 22.11 18.08 4.50
N LYS A 160 22.60 18.82 3.50
CA LYS A 160 24.04 18.98 3.28
C LYS A 160 24.68 19.48 4.59
N PRO A 161 25.73 18.82 5.11
CA PRO A 161 26.40 19.24 6.33
C PRO A 161 26.82 20.71 6.26
N LYS A 162 26.44 21.51 7.26
CA LYS A 162 26.69 22.96 7.29
C LYS A 162 28.08 23.30 7.83
N SER A 163 28.73 22.35 8.51
CA SER A 163 30.09 22.48 9.03
C SER A 163 30.97 21.27 8.67
N LEU A 164 32.29 21.49 8.70
CA LEU A 164 33.28 20.44 8.47
C LEU A 164 33.18 19.32 9.54
N GLU A 165 32.87 19.67 10.79
CA GLU A 165 32.70 18.71 11.87
C GLU A 165 31.49 17.80 11.66
N GLN A 166 30.35 18.37 11.23
CA GLN A 166 29.16 17.61 10.86
C GLN A 166 29.46 16.67 9.68
N PHE A 167 30.17 17.16 8.67
CA PHE A 167 30.59 16.34 7.54
C PHE A 167 31.46 15.15 7.98
N HIS A 168 32.49 15.38 8.80
CA HIS A 168 33.34 14.31 9.31
C HIS A 168 32.56 13.32 10.19
N ALA A 169 31.55 13.77 10.93
CA ALA A 169 30.70 12.88 11.73
C ALA A 169 29.90 11.93 10.83
N VAL A 170 29.21 12.47 9.81
CA VAL A 170 28.47 11.67 8.82
C VAL A 170 29.42 10.73 8.07
N GLN A 171 30.57 11.22 7.63
CA GLN A 171 31.59 10.41 6.95
C GLN A 171 32.05 9.22 7.81
N ARG A 172 32.36 9.45 9.10
CA ARG A 172 32.75 8.37 10.02
C ARG A 172 31.65 7.33 10.19
N GLU A 173 30.40 7.76 10.27
CA GLU A 173 29.28 6.85 10.37
C GLU A 173 29.16 5.96 9.13
N TRP A 174 29.30 6.55 7.94
CA TRP A 174 29.32 5.82 6.68
C TRP A 174 30.49 4.83 6.58
N CYS A 175 31.70 5.25 6.97
CA CYS A 175 32.85 4.34 7.05
C CYS A 175 32.56 3.15 7.99
N ARG A 176 32.01 3.40 9.18
CA ARG A 176 31.63 2.33 10.13
C ARG A 176 30.59 1.37 9.54
N LYS A 177 29.60 1.88 8.82
CA LYS A 177 28.60 1.05 8.12
C LYS A 177 29.27 0.20 7.04
N MET A 178 30.20 0.75 6.27
CA MET A 178 30.94 0.04 5.24
C MET A 178 31.84 -1.05 5.82
N ASP A 179 32.53 -0.78 6.93
CA ASP A 179 33.36 -1.78 7.61
C ASP A 179 32.50 -2.93 8.17
N ASN A 180 31.35 -2.62 8.77
CA ASN A 180 30.40 -3.63 9.21
C ASN A 180 29.90 -4.49 8.04
N TYR A 181 29.57 -3.85 6.90
CA TYR A 181 29.18 -4.56 5.69
C TYR A 181 30.29 -5.51 5.21
N ARG A 182 31.53 -5.02 5.09
CA ARG A 182 32.69 -5.83 4.69
C ARG A 182 32.92 -7.01 5.64
N ASN A 183 32.83 -6.77 6.95
CA ASN A 183 32.98 -7.82 7.96
C ASN A 183 31.89 -8.88 7.86
N ASN A 184 30.63 -8.47 7.67
CA ASN A 184 29.52 -9.39 7.50
C ASN A 184 29.64 -10.19 6.20
N LEU A 185 30.07 -9.55 5.11
CA LEU A 185 30.32 -10.19 3.82
C LEU A 185 31.44 -11.23 3.94
N SER A 186 32.57 -10.88 4.58
CA SER A 186 33.67 -11.82 4.82
C SER A 186 33.24 -13.00 5.70
N LYS A 187 32.47 -12.76 6.76
CA LYS A 187 31.90 -13.83 7.59
C LYS A 187 30.98 -14.75 6.80
N TRP A 188 30.08 -14.17 6.00
CA TRP A 188 29.19 -14.93 5.14
C TRP A 188 29.99 -15.77 4.13
N GLN A 189 31.00 -15.19 3.49
CA GLN A 189 31.84 -15.86 2.52
C GLN A 189 32.64 -17.02 3.16
N ASN A 190 33.23 -16.80 4.34
CA ASN A 190 33.92 -17.85 5.09
C ASN A 190 32.96 -18.99 5.47
N LEU A 191 31.73 -18.69 5.89
CA LEU A 191 30.72 -19.71 6.18
C LEU A 191 30.34 -20.49 4.92
N TYR A 192 30.15 -19.80 3.81
CA TYR A 192 29.82 -20.39 2.52
C TYR A 192 30.93 -21.32 2.01
N GLU A 193 32.18 -20.90 2.11
CA GLU A 193 33.34 -21.71 1.71
C GLU A 193 33.56 -22.91 2.65
N GLN A 194 33.16 -22.81 3.92
CA GLN A 194 33.22 -23.92 4.89
C GLN A 194 32.08 -24.94 4.73
N THR A 195 30.98 -24.58 4.06
CA THR A 195 29.90 -25.51 3.75
C THR A 195 30.23 -26.35 2.52
N ASN A 196 30.72 -27.58 2.73
CA ASN A 196 30.71 -28.63 1.70
C ASN A 196 29.26 -29.10 1.43
N GLU A 197 28.99 -29.62 0.22
CA GLU A 197 27.65 -30.01 -0.28
C GLU A 197 26.83 -30.93 0.67
N GLU A 198 27.46 -31.63 1.61
CA GLU A 198 26.79 -32.50 2.59
C GLU A 198 26.25 -31.76 3.85
N ASN A 199 26.65 -30.51 4.11
CA ASN A 199 26.30 -29.74 5.32
C ASN A 199 25.22 -28.66 5.12
N ILE A 200 24.54 -28.63 3.97
CA ILE A 200 23.46 -27.66 3.66
C ILE A 200 22.30 -27.74 4.68
N LYS A 201 22.10 -28.90 5.34
CA LYS A 201 21.06 -29.09 6.36
C LYS A 201 21.32 -28.38 7.70
N ASN A 202 22.54 -27.92 7.97
CA ASN A 202 22.91 -27.27 9.23
C ASN A 202 23.24 -25.78 9.07
N CYS A 203 22.84 -25.16 7.96
CA CYS A 203 22.97 -23.71 7.80
C CYS A 203 22.13 -23.00 8.88
N PRO A 204 22.73 -22.17 9.77
CA PRO A 204 22.04 -21.57 10.91
C PRO A 204 21.19 -20.34 10.51
N ILE A 205 20.73 -20.29 9.26
CA ILE A 205 19.64 -19.39 8.88
C ILE A 205 18.38 -20.05 9.42
N LYS A 206 18.04 -19.77 10.69
CA LYS A 206 16.70 -20.05 11.18
C LYS A 206 15.71 -19.37 10.23
N GLU A 207 14.77 -20.14 9.72
CA GLU A 207 13.68 -19.75 8.81
C GLU A 207 12.69 -18.71 9.40
N ASP A 208 13.08 -17.90 10.37
CA ASP A 208 12.14 -16.97 11.02
C ASP A 208 12.07 -15.57 10.40
N LYS A 209 12.81 -15.28 9.32
CA LYS A 209 12.70 -13.98 8.60
C LYS A 209 12.89 -14.03 7.08
N LEU A 210 12.40 -15.07 6.41
CA LEU A 210 12.40 -15.17 4.93
C LEU A 210 11.00 -15.15 4.28
N THR A 211 9.95 -14.82 5.05
CA THR A 211 8.59 -14.64 4.51
C THR A 211 8.33 -13.26 3.89
N HIS A 212 9.32 -12.37 3.78
CA HIS A 212 9.12 -11.04 3.17
C HIS A 212 9.96 -10.72 1.93
N LEU A 213 10.69 -11.69 1.35
CA LEU A 213 11.43 -11.43 0.10
C LEU A 213 11.16 -12.40 -1.05
N ASN A 214 10.33 -13.43 -0.86
CA ASN A 214 9.85 -14.24 -1.98
C ASN A 214 8.51 -13.71 -2.49
N ASN A 215 8.58 -12.73 -3.38
CA ASN A 215 7.84 -12.73 -4.64
C ASN A 215 8.18 -11.45 -5.40
N ASN A 216 9.32 -11.45 -6.09
CA ASN A 216 9.44 -10.87 -7.43
C ASN A 216 10.83 -11.17 -7.98
N GLY A 217 10.88 -12.14 -8.90
CA GLY A 217 12.11 -12.46 -9.60
C GLY A 217 12.02 -13.69 -10.48
N ASN A 218 10.95 -13.85 -11.27
CA ASN A 218 11.08 -14.61 -12.51
C ASN A 218 11.51 -13.66 -13.62
N SER A 219 12.79 -13.81 -13.95
CA SER A 219 13.47 -13.38 -15.16
C SER A 219 12.68 -13.67 -16.43
N ASN A 220 12.86 -12.82 -17.44
CA ASN A 220 13.43 -13.26 -18.71
C ASN A 220 13.98 -12.03 -19.47
N ILE A 221 15.30 -11.92 -19.48
CA ILE A 221 16.05 -11.27 -20.55
C ILE A 221 16.71 -12.42 -21.32
N LEU A 222 16.08 -12.78 -22.43
CA LEU A 222 16.66 -13.02 -23.74
C LEU A 222 15.53 -12.82 -24.77
#